data_AF-A0A075MKI5-F1
#
_entry.id   AF-A0A075MKI5-F1
#
_cell.length_a   1.000
_cell.length_b   1.000
_cell.length_c   1.000
_cell.angle_alpha   90.00
_cell.angle_beta   90.00
_cell.angle_gamma   90.00
#
_symmetry.space_group_name_H-M   'P 1'
#
loop_
_entity.id
_entity.type
_entity.pdbx_description
1 polymer ?
#
loop_
_entity_poly.entity_id
_entity_poly.type
_entity_poly.pdbx_seq_one_letter_code
_entity_poly.pdbx_strand_id
1 'polypeptide(L)'
;MQITTAQIKAARTLLGWTTQNLADFSDLSVSTINNLENDRHSTHKKTMEKVMITFEKFGVCFVENSGVLVNSSIKVYEGLNGIQKYLDYNYEVLKASSSYHRIFTVNGVVLRQKLGSMIQVHYERIAKLDSVKVKMFTPDGKFLNFDKYSNFNIKKIPLYSSPLAAHSYFSGNVAIFCMEKLKVIVIQDQALFDVGVKNFDYIWDSFK
;
A
#
# COMPACT_ATOMS: atom_id res chain seq x y z
N MET A 1 23.80 8.59 -5.52
CA MET A 1 24.00 8.75 -4.07
C MET A 1 25.00 7.71 -3.59
N GLN A 2 25.87 8.02 -2.63
CA GLN A 2 26.80 7.06 -2.04
C GLN A 2 26.28 6.67 -0.64
N ILE A 3 25.93 5.39 -0.45
CA ILE A 3 25.52 4.88 0.87
C ILE A 3 26.76 4.65 1.76
N THR A 4 26.61 4.72 3.08
CA THR A 4 27.70 4.55 4.05
C THR A 4 27.72 3.16 4.65
N THR A 5 28.85 2.75 5.24
CA THR A 5 28.97 1.52 6.03
C THR A 5 27.96 1.45 7.18
N ALA A 6 27.69 2.58 7.85
CA ALA A 6 26.68 2.65 8.90
C ALA A 6 25.27 2.35 8.36
N GLN A 7 24.95 2.88 7.17
CA GLN A 7 23.68 2.61 6.51
C GLN A 7 23.54 1.16 6.06
N ILE A 8 24.61 0.52 5.56
CA ILE A 8 24.58 -0.91 5.19
C ILE A 8 24.26 -1.77 6.43
N LYS A 9 24.93 -1.51 7.55
CA LYS A 9 24.67 -2.22 8.82
C LYS A 9 23.25 -2.00 9.33
N ALA A 10 22.78 -0.74 9.31
CA ALA A 10 21.44 -0.39 9.74
C ALA A 10 20.38 -1.07 8.87
N ALA A 11 20.50 -1.01 7.54
CA ALA A 11 19.62 -1.70 6.59
C ALA A 11 19.55 -3.20 6.84
N ARG A 12 20.71 -3.85 6.99
CA ARG A 12 20.79 -5.29 7.27
C ARG A 12 20.12 -5.66 8.58
N THR A 13 20.34 -4.85 9.62
CA THR A 13 19.74 -5.06 10.95
C THR A 13 18.23 -4.86 10.92
N LEU A 14 17.74 -3.82 10.23
CA LEU A 14 16.32 -3.53 10.05
C LEU A 14 15.57 -4.66 9.34
N LEU A 15 16.22 -5.34 8.39
CA LEU A 15 15.66 -6.50 7.69
C LEU A 15 15.84 -7.83 8.44
N GLY A 16 16.52 -7.84 9.60
CA GLY A 16 16.83 -9.07 10.35
C GLY A 16 17.79 -10.00 9.60
N TRP A 17 18.61 -9.47 8.70
CA TRP A 17 19.49 -10.27 7.83
C TRP A 17 20.85 -10.56 8.46
N THR A 18 21.38 -11.75 8.17
CA THR A 18 22.80 -12.08 8.40
C THR A 18 23.67 -11.54 7.26
N THR A 19 25.00 -11.49 7.46
CA THR A 19 25.95 -11.17 6.39
C THR A 19 25.82 -12.13 5.20
N GLN A 20 25.54 -13.41 5.48
CA GLN A 20 25.29 -14.42 4.46
C GLN A 20 24.05 -14.07 3.62
N ASN A 21 22.95 -13.66 4.26
CA ASN A 21 21.75 -13.28 3.51
C ASN A 21 22.01 -12.12 2.54
N LEU A 22 22.73 -11.09 2.98
CA LEU A 22 23.06 -9.97 2.09
C LEU A 22 23.99 -10.41 0.95
N ALA A 23 24.97 -11.28 1.22
CA ALA A 23 25.85 -11.84 0.21
C ALA A 23 25.04 -12.60 -0.87
N ASP A 24 24.13 -13.48 -0.44
CA ASP A 24 23.28 -14.27 -1.33
C ASP A 24 22.35 -13.37 -2.17
N PHE A 25 21.68 -12.38 -1.56
CA PHE A 25 20.74 -11.51 -2.26
C PHE A 25 21.40 -10.45 -3.15
N SER A 26 22.68 -10.15 -2.94
CA SER A 26 23.43 -9.18 -3.75
C SER A 26 24.36 -9.81 -4.78
N ASP A 27 24.44 -11.15 -4.81
CA ASP A 27 25.40 -11.90 -5.65
C ASP A 27 26.84 -11.40 -5.42
N LEU A 28 27.22 -11.29 -4.14
CA LEU A 28 28.54 -10.89 -3.67
C LEU A 28 29.07 -11.93 -2.69
N SER A 29 30.39 -12.00 -2.53
CA SER A 29 30.97 -12.88 -1.50
C SER A 29 30.73 -12.33 -0.09
N VAL A 30 30.59 -13.21 0.90
CA VAL A 30 30.52 -12.84 2.33
C VAL A 30 31.72 -11.99 2.75
N SER A 31 32.92 -12.30 2.22
CA SER A 31 34.13 -11.50 2.44
C SER A 31 33.98 -10.06 1.92
N THR A 32 33.33 -9.87 0.77
CA THR A 32 33.05 -8.54 0.21
C THR A 32 32.11 -7.76 1.13
N ILE A 33 31.04 -8.39 1.63
CA ILE A 33 30.11 -7.77 2.57
C ILE A 33 30.81 -7.40 3.88
N ASN A 34 31.60 -8.30 4.46
CA ASN A 34 32.37 -8.01 5.67
C ASN A 34 33.35 -6.86 5.48
N ASN A 35 33.98 -6.73 4.31
CA ASN A 35 34.88 -5.61 4.02
C ASN A 35 34.13 -4.29 3.93
N LEU A 36 32.94 -4.28 3.29
CA LEU A 36 32.05 -3.12 3.23
C LEU A 36 31.58 -2.67 4.61
N GLU A 37 31.25 -3.63 5.48
CA GLU A 37 30.78 -3.34 6.84
C GLU A 37 31.90 -2.90 7.80
N ASN A 38 33.17 -3.17 7.49
CA ASN A 38 34.28 -2.80 8.37
C ASN A 38 35.13 -1.65 7.83
N ASP A 39 34.70 -1.00 6.76
CA ASP A 39 35.41 0.10 6.08
C ASP A 39 36.86 -0.26 5.72
N ARG A 40 37.10 -1.54 5.36
CA ARG A 40 38.46 -2.07 5.26
C ARG A 40 39.15 -1.83 3.91
N HIS A 41 38.52 -1.21 2.92
CA HIS A 41 39.15 -0.79 1.64
C HIS A 41 38.30 0.28 0.94
N SER A 42 38.90 1.02 -0.02
CA SER A 42 38.16 1.91 -0.93
C SER A 42 37.20 1.08 -1.80
N THR A 43 36.00 0.83 -1.30
CA THR A 43 35.05 -0.05 -1.96
C THR A 43 34.58 0.56 -3.27
N HIS A 44 34.69 -0.21 -4.35
CA HIS A 44 34.32 0.22 -5.69
C HIS A 44 32.85 0.67 -5.75
N LYS A 45 32.61 1.84 -6.34
CA LYS A 45 31.28 2.45 -6.52
C LYS A 45 30.21 1.46 -7.02
N LYS A 46 30.58 0.57 -7.95
CA LYS A 46 29.70 -0.47 -8.49
C LYS A 46 29.23 -1.49 -7.44
N THR A 47 30.08 -1.85 -6.48
CA THR A 47 29.74 -2.79 -5.41
C THR A 47 28.76 -2.14 -4.43
N MET A 48 28.98 -0.86 -4.10
CA MET A 48 28.07 -0.08 -3.25
C MET A 48 26.69 0.08 -3.91
N GLU A 49 26.66 0.34 -5.22
CA GLU A 49 25.41 0.41 -6.00
C GLU A 49 24.66 -0.93 -6.01
N LYS A 50 25.35 -2.07 -6.18
CA LYS A 50 24.73 -3.39 -6.09
C LYS A 50 24.07 -3.62 -4.72
N VAL A 51 24.80 -3.32 -3.64
CA VAL A 51 24.28 -3.47 -2.27
C VAL A 51 23.07 -2.55 -2.02
N MET A 52 23.15 -1.29 -2.47
CA MET A 52 22.04 -0.32 -2.39
C MET A 52 20.79 -0.85 -3.08
N ILE A 53 20.92 -1.27 -4.35
CA ILE A 53 19.81 -1.80 -5.16
C ILE A 53 19.23 -3.07 -4.53
N THR A 54 20.07 -3.94 -3.96
CA THR A 54 19.58 -5.12 -3.24
C THR A 54 18.73 -4.71 -2.06
N PHE A 55 19.19 -3.80 -1.20
CA PHE A 55 18.37 -3.34 -0.08
C PHE A 55 17.05 -2.67 -0.53
N GLU A 56 17.10 -1.84 -1.57
CA GLU A 56 15.91 -1.19 -2.15
C GLU A 56 14.88 -2.19 -2.68
N LYS A 57 15.32 -3.29 -3.32
CA LYS A 57 14.43 -4.38 -3.76
C LYS A 57 13.67 -5.03 -2.60
N PHE A 58 14.26 -5.04 -1.42
CA PHE A 58 13.65 -5.58 -0.20
C PHE A 58 13.05 -4.48 0.68
N GLY A 59 12.76 -3.32 0.08
CA GLY A 59 11.98 -2.28 0.70
C GLY A 59 12.78 -1.46 1.71
N VAL A 60 14.07 -1.24 1.50
CA VAL A 60 14.85 -0.26 2.28
C VAL A 60 15.11 0.98 1.44
N CYS A 61 14.89 2.16 2.00
CA CYS A 61 15.25 3.43 1.40
C CYS A 61 16.39 4.09 2.19
N PHE A 62 17.38 4.60 1.47
CA PHE A 62 18.49 5.34 2.05
C PHE A 62 18.21 6.85 1.98
N VAL A 63 18.45 7.54 3.08
CA VAL A 63 18.28 9.00 3.20
C VAL A 63 19.66 9.67 3.27
N GLU A 64 19.76 10.91 2.82
CA GLU A 64 20.98 11.71 2.99
C GLU A 64 21.39 11.80 4.47
N ASN A 65 22.69 11.97 4.73
CA ASN A 65 23.26 12.10 6.09
C ASN A 65 23.13 10.87 7.01
N SER A 66 23.17 9.65 6.45
CA SER A 66 23.27 8.35 7.16
C SER A 66 21.95 7.71 7.64
N GLY A 67 20.80 8.23 7.23
CA GLY A 67 19.50 7.62 7.55
C GLY A 67 19.20 6.35 6.74
N VAL A 68 18.53 5.39 7.35
CA VAL A 68 17.95 4.22 6.69
C VAL A 68 16.51 4.05 7.15
N LEU A 69 15.60 3.87 6.21
CA LEU A 69 14.20 3.60 6.47
C LEU A 69 13.85 2.28 5.82
N VAL A 70 13.06 1.44 6.49
CA VAL A 70 12.29 0.44 5.75
C VAL A 70 11.16 1.23 5.10
N ASN A 71 10.98 1.05 3.80
CA ASN A 71 9.89 1.60 3.00
C ASN A 71 8.55 1.05 3.49
N SER A 72 8.12 1.53 4.66
CA SER A 72 6.83 1.27 5.28
C SER A 72 5.68 1.91 4.53
N SER A 73 5.98 2.70 3.49
CA SER A 73 4.97 3.36 2.68
C SER A 73 4.19 2.36 1.83
N ILE A 74 4.79 1.24 1.42
CA ILE A 74 4.10 0.23 0.60
C ILE A 74 3.83 -1.03 1.43
N LYS A 75 2.55 -1.36 1.64
CA LYS A 75 2.10 -2.62 2.25
C LYS A 75 1.41 -3.47 1.18
N VAL A 76 1.80 -4.74 1.07
CA VAL A 76 1.18 -5.69 0.13
C VAL A 76 0.46 -6.78 0.91
N TYR A 77 -0.80 -7.00 0.56
CA TYR A 77 -1.67 -8.00 1.17
C TYR A 77 -2.13 -8.97 0.09
N GLU A 78 -1.83 -10.27 0.24
CA GLU A 78 -2.12 -11.29 -0.78
C GLU A 78 -2.96 -12.45 -0.24
N GLY A 79 -3.84 -12.97 -1.09
CA GLY A 79 -4.77 -14.05 -0.76
C GLY A 79 -5.85 -13.63 0.23
N LEU A 80 -6.82 -14.52 0.52
CA LEU A 80 -7.97 -14.19 1.37
C LEU A 80 -7.56 -13.71 2.77
N ASN A 81 -6.54 -14.32 3.39
CA ASN A 81 -6.01 -13.89 4.68
C ASN A 81 -5.35 -12.50 4.59
N GLY A 82 -4.60 -12.23 3.52
CA GLY A 82 -4.05 -10.90 3.27
C GLY A 82 -5.17 -9.86 3.12
N ILE A 83 -6.20 -10.16 2.32
CA ILE A 83 -7.36 -9.28 2.16
C ILE A 83 -8.03 -9.00 3.50
N GLN A 84 -8.24 -10.01 4.34
CA GLN A 84 -8.78 -9.81 5.69
C GLN A 84 -7.92 -8.84 6.51
N LYS A 85 -6.60 -9.02 6.54
CA LYS A 85 -5.67 -8.10 7.21
C LYS A 85 -5.72 -6.68 6.65
N TYR A 86 -5.87 -6.54 5.33
CA TYR A 86 -6.07 -5.23 4.69
C TYR A 86 -7.38 -4.58 5.18
N LEU A 87 -8.48 -5.32 5.21
CA LEU A 87 -9.77 -4.81 5.66
C LEU A 87 -9.66 -4.34 7.13
N ASP A 88 -8.96 -5.09 7.97
CA ASP A 88 -8.70 -4.72 9.36
C ASP A 88 -7.84 -3.46 9.47
N TYR A 89 -6.74 -3.38 8.71
CA TYR A 89 -5.91 -2.17 8.61
C TYR A 89 -6.72 -0.95 8.17
N ASN A 90 -7.49 -1.06 7.09
CA ASN A 90 -8.31 0.04 6.57
C ASN A 90 -9.32 0.53 7.62
N TYR A 91 -9.98 -0.39 8.33
CA TYR A 91 -10.90 -0.03 9.40
C TYR A 91 -10.21 0.70 10.56
N GLU A 92 -9.08 0.20 11.06
CA GLU A 92 -8.37 0.84 12.18
C GLU A 92 -7.85 2.23 11.80
N VAL A 93 -7.33 2.40 10.58
CA VAL A 93 -6.90 3.72 10.07
C VAL A 93 -8.08 4.69 9.97
N LEU A 94 -9.21 4.23 9.43
CA LEU A 94 -10.42 5.05 9.33
C LEU A 94 -11.00 5.41 10.69
N LYS A 95 -11.09 4.45 11.61
CA LYS A 95 -11.55 4.67 12.99
C LYS A 95 -10.71 5.71 13.73
N ALA A 96 -9.39 5.71 13.51
CA ALA A 96 -8.47 6.66 14.12
C ALA A 96 -8.49 8.06 13.45
N SER A 97 -9.27 8.25 12.39
CA SER A 97 -9.29 9.50 11.61
C SER A 97 -10.72 10.02 11.38
N SER A 98 -10.87 11.34 11.34
CA SER A 98 -12.12 11.96 10.89
C SER A 98 -11.95 12.39 9.43
N SER A 99 -12.29 11.51 8.49
CA SER A 99 -12.00 11.76 7.07
C SER A 99 -12.99 11.10 6.10
N TYR A 100 -12.85 11.42 4.82
CA TYR A 100 -13.56 10.75 3.74
C TYR A 100 -12.79 9.51 3.29
N HIS A 101 -13.50 8.38 3.17
CA HIS A 101 -13.07 7.22 2.40
C HIS A 101 -13.64 7.31 0.99
N ARG A 102 -12.77 7.47 -0.01
CA ARG A 102 -13.15 7.61 -1.43
C ARG A 102 -12.83 6.32 -2.15
N ILE A 103 -13.79 5.74 -2.87
CA ILE A 103 -13.68 4.39 -3.41
C ILE A 103 -14.17 4.34 -4.85
N PHE A 104 -13.31 3.91 -5.76
CA PHE A 104 -13.73 3.34 -7.04
C PHE A 104 -13.77 1.83 -6.88
N THR A 105 -14.98 1.26 -6.83
CA THR A 105 -15.16 -0.19 -6.63
C THR A 105 -15.64 -0.88 -7.90
N VAL A 106 -15.45 -2.20 -7.93
CA VAL A 106 -16.16 -3.10 -8.85
C VAL A 106 -17.56 -3.38 -8.30
N ASN A 107 -18.36 -4.11 -9.09
CA ASN A 107 -19.71 -4.54 -8.69
C ASN A 107 -19.68 -5.25 -7.32
N GLY A 108 -20.54 -4.80 -6.39
CA GLY A 108 -20.61 -5.34 -5.03
C GLY A 108 -20.95 -6.84 -4.97
N VAL A 109 -21.80 -7.33 -5.86
CA VAL A 109 -22.14 -8.77 -5.95
C VAL A 109 -20.90 -9.59 -6.32
N VAL A 110 -20.11 -9.13 -7.30
CA VAL A 110 -18.86 -9.79 -7.71
C VAL A 110 -17.85 -9.81 -6.55
N LEU A 111 -17.73 -8.70 -5.82
CA LEU A 111 -16.91 -8.62 -4.61
C LEU A 111 -17.34 -9.64 -3.55
N ARG A 112 -18.65 -9.73 -3.27
CA ARG A 112 -19.21 -10.69 -2.30
C ARG A 112 -18.99 -12.13 -2.75
N GLN A 113 -19.10 -12.44 -4.04
CA GLN A 113 -18.81 -13.78 -4.55
C GLN A 113 -17.34 -14.18 -4.32
N LYS A 114 -16.40 -13.24 -4.51
CA LYS A 114 -14.96 -13.50 -4.34
C LYS A 114 -14.50 -13.52 -2.88
N LEU A 115 -15.05 -12.63 -2.05
CA LEU A 115 -14.57 -12.40 -0.69
C LEU A 115 -15.55 -12.95 0.38
N GLY A 116 -16.73 -13.41 0.00
CA GLY A 116 -17.74 -13.90 0.95
C GLY A 116 -18.28 -12.79 1.86
N SER A 117 -18.50 -13.13 3.13
CA SER A 117 -19.09 -12.22 4.12
C SER A 117 -18.12 -11.13 4.61
N MET A 118 -16.80 -11.30 4.44
CA MET A 118 -15.79 -10.37 4.99
C MET A 118 -15.98 -8.94 4.48
N ILE A 119 -16.41 -8.79 3.22
CA ILE A 119 -16.64 -7.47 2.63
C ILE A 119 -17.86 -6.79 3.24
N GLN A 120 -18.92 -7.55 3.51
CA GLN A 120 -20.11 -7.01 4.16
C GLN A 120 -19.80 -6.62 5.60
N VAL A 121 -19.16 -7.50 6.37
CA VAL A 121 -18.75 -7.23 7.76
C VAL A 121 -17.88 -5.97 7.82
N HIS A 122 -16.94 -5.82 6.89
CA HIS A 122 -16.04 -4.68 6.84
C HIS A 122 -16.77 -3.34 6.60
N TYR A 123 -17.66 -3.27 5.61
CA TYR A 123 -18.38 -2.02 5.35
C TYR A 123 -19.48 -1.75 6.40
N GLU A 124 -20.06 -2.77 7.03
CA GLU A 124 -20.98 -2.60 8.16
C GLU A 124 -20.30 -1.99 9.38
N ARG A 125 -19.04 -2.37 9.69
CA ARG A 125 -18.30 -1.73 10.79
C ARG A 125 -17.86 -0.31 10.43
N ILE A 126 -17.57 0.00 9.17
CA ILE A 126 -17.29 1.38 8.72
C ILE A 126 -18.56 2.24 8.81
N ALA A 127 -19.72 1.70 8.45
CA ALA A 127 -21.00 2.41 8.53
C ALA A 127 -21.36 2.86 9.95
N LYS A 128 -20.81 2.20 10.98
CA LYS A 128 -20.96 2.57 12.40
C LYS A 128 -19.99 3.67 12.87
N LEU A 129 -19.09 4.14 12.00
CA LEU A 129 -18.15 5.21 12.31
C LEU A 129 -18.74 6.57 11.85
N ASP A 130 -19.34 7.30 12.78
CA ASP A 130 -19.96 8.61 12.49
C ASP A 130 -18.95 9.66 11.98
N SER A 131 -17.68 9.52 12.36
CA SER A 131 -16.58 10.39 11.92
C SER A 131 -16.10 10.12 10.49
N VAL A 132 -16.58 9.04 9.86
CA VAL A 132 -16.13 8.60 8.53
C VAL A 132 -17.26 8.74 7.53
N LYS A 133 -16.99 9.50 6.46
CA LYS A 133 -17.89 9.63 5.32
C LYS A 133 -17.36 8.82 4.15
N VAL A 134 -18.21 8.06 3.48
CA VAL A 134 -17.84 7.24 2.32
C VAL A 134 -18.43 7.85 1.06
N LYS A 135 -17.57 8.08 0.06
CA LYS A 135 -17.97 8.37 -1.32
C LYS A 135 -17.54 7.20 -2.19
N MET A 136 -18.49 6.56 -2.87
CA MET A 136 -18.23 5.34 -3.61
C MET A 136 -18.82 5.40 -5.01
N PHE A 137 -18.01 5.05 -6.00
CA PHE A 137 -18.43 4.78 -7.36
C PHE A 137 -18.53 3.27 -7.59
N THR A 138 -19.66 2.81 -8.12
CA THR A 138 -19.89 1.40 -8.48
C THR A 138 -20.58 1.30 -9.85
N PRO A 139 -20.32 0.25 -10.67
CA PRO A 139 -20.87 0.14 -12.02
C PRO A 139 -22.40 0.18 -12.14
N ASP A 140 -23.12 -0.33 -11.15
CA ASP A 140 -24.58 -0.44 -11.12
C ASP A 140 -25.27 0.62 -10.25
N GLY A 141 -24.50 1.51 -9.62
CA GLY A 141 -24.99 2.46 -8.62
C GLY A 141 -25.41 1.84 -7.29
N LYS A 142 -25.23 0.53 -7.09
CA LYS A 142 -25.60 -0.18 -5.87
C LYS A 142 -24.39 -0.88 -5.28
N PHE A 143 -24.29 -0.89 -3.96
CA PHE A 143 -23.22 -1.62 -3.29
C PHE A 143 -23.76 -2.29 -2.03
N LEU A 144 -23.99 -3.61 -2.11
CA LEU A 144 -24.33 -4.49 -0.98
C LEU A 144 -25.43 -3.94 -0.04
N ASN A 145 -26.37 -3.13 -0.55
CA ASN A 145 -27.40 -2.44 0.23
C ASN A 145 -26.84 -1.49 1.33
N PHE A 146 -25.74 -0.80 1.04
CA PHE A 146 -25.13 0.20 1.91
C PHE A 146 -25.62 1.64 1.66
N ASP A 147 -26.42 1.87 0.62
CA ASP A 147 -27.12 3.12 0.35
C ASP A 147 -28.11 3.52 1.46
N LYS A 148 -28.49 2.57 2.32
CA LYS A 148 -29.30 2.82 3.52
C LYS A 148 -28.54 3.56 4.64
N TYR A 149 -27.21 3.58 4.63
CA TYR A 149 -26.42 4.24 5.67
C TYR A 149 -26.14 5.69 5.28
N SER A 150 -26.47 6.64 6.15
CA SER A 150 -26.38 8.09 5.86
C SER A 150 -24.96 8.58 5.59
N ASN A 151 -23.95 7.89 6.10
CA ASN A 151 -22.54 8.20 5.83
C ASN A 151 -22.02 7.60 4.53
N PHE A 152 -22.81 6.80 3.79
CA PHE A 152 -22.47 6.27 2.47
C PHE A 152 -23.18 7.05 1.38
N ASN A 153 -22.38 7.66 0.50
CA ASN A 153 -22.86 8.28 -0.72
C ASN A 153 -22.35 7.44 -1.89
N ILE A 154 -23.27 6.87 -2.67
CA ILE A 154 -22.94 5.92 -3.74
C ILE A 154 -23.46 6.50 -5.06
N LYS A 155 -22.57 6.60 -6.05
CA LYS A 155 -22.92 7.02 -7.41
C LYS A 155 -22.67 5.88 -8.38
N LYS A 156 -23.54 5.81 -9.40
CA LYS A 156 -23.28 4.98 -10.57
C LYS A 156 -22.21 5.65 -11.41
N ILE A 157 -21.21 4.88 -11.83
CA ILE A 157 -20.31 5.30 -12.89
C ILE A 157 -20.32 4.21 -13.98
N PRO A 158 -20.49 4.57 -15.26
CA PRO A 158 -20.23 3.64 -16.35
C PRO A 158 -18.71 3.49 -16.46
N LEU A 159 -18.10 2.83 -15.49
CA LEU A 159 -16.75 2.30 -15.67
C LEU A 159 -16.82 1.38 -16.90
N TYR A 160 -16.03 1.70 -17.92
CA TYR A 160 -15.74 0.76 -18.99
C TYR A 160 -15.49 -0.61 -18.36
N SER A 161 -15.98 -1.66 -19.02
CA SER A 161 -15.76 -3.07 -18.74
C SER A 161 -14.26 -3.42 -18.74
N SER A 162 -13.51 -2.82 -17.82
CA SER A 162 -12.07 -2.89 -17.73
C SER A 162 -11.72 -3.63 -16.44
N PRO A 163 -10.87 -4.67 -16.50
CA PRO A 163 -10.44 -5.46 -15.35
C PRO A 163 -9.50 -4.69 -14.39
N LEU A 164 -9.46 -3.36 -14.46
CA LEU A 164 -8.52 -2.55 -13.71
C LEU A 164 -8.98 -2.38 -12.26
N ALA A 165 -7.98 -2.50 -11.38
CA ALA A 165 -8.10 -2.56 -9.94
C ALA A 165 -9.15 -1.60 -9.34
N ALA A 166 -9.99 -2.12 -8.44
CA ALA A 166 -10.68 -1.26 -7.50
C ALA A 166 -9.63 -0.46 -6.72
N HIS A 167 -9.87 0.79 -6.42
CA HIS A 167 -8.89 1.57 -5.65
C HIS A 167 -9.59 2.56 -4.74
N SER A 168 -8.91 2.90 -3.65
CA SER A 168 -9.47 3.75 -2.61
C SER A 168 -8.44 4.68 -2.01
N TYR A 169 -8.92 5.80 -1.49
CA TYR A 169 -8.14 6.84 -0.87
C TYR A 169 -8.68 7.08 0.54
N PHE A 170 -7.84 6.93 1.55
CA PHE A 170 -8.19 7.17 2.96
C PHE A 170 -6.96 7.60 3.76
N SER A 171 -7.07 8.68 4.55
CA SER A 171 -6.07 9.09 5.56
C SER A 171 -4.60 9.03 5.10
N GLY A 172 -4.28 9.59 3.92
CA GLY A 172 -2.93 9.59 3.35
C GLY A 172 -2.50 8.27 2.68
N ASN A 173 -3.41 7.29 2.57
CA ASN A 173 -3.19 6.01 1.91
C ASN A 173 -3.91 5.94 0.57
N VAL A 174 -3.26 5.33 -0.40
CA VAL A 174 -3.81 4.91 -1.69
C VAL A 174 -3.76 3.40 -1.76
N ALA A 175 -4.92 2.74 -1.77
CA ALA A 175 -5.02 1.30 -1.87
C ALA A 175 -5.51 0.88 -3.26
N ILE A 176 -4.82 -0.09 -3.87
CA ILE A 176 -5.10 -0.63 -5.20
C ILE A 176 -5.37 -2.14 -5.07
N PHE A 177 -6.60 -2.55 -5.39
CA PHE A 177 -7.09 -3.93 -5.36
C PHE A 177 -6.93 -4.61 -6.72
N CYS A 178 -5.92 -5.46 -6.86
CA CYS A 178 -5.78 -6.37 -7.99
C CYS A 178 -6.66 -7.60 -7.78
N MET A 179 -7.94 -7.51 -8.16
CA MET A 179 -8.96 -8.54 -7.89
C MET A 179 -8.68 -9.92 -8.51
N GLU A 180 -8.02 -9.97 -9.67
CA GLU A 180 -7.63 -11.23 -10.31
C GLU A 180 -6.60 -12.01 -9.49
N LYS A 181 -5.70 -11.29 -8.80
CA LYS A 181 -4.62 -11.88 -8.00
C LYS A 181 -4.95 -11.95 -6.51
N LEU A 182 -6.17 -11.55 -6.11
CA LEU A 182 -6.56 -11.36 -4.70
C LEU A 182 -5.47 -10.63 -3.91
N LYS A 183 -5.08 -9.46 -4.42
CA LYS A 183 -3.99 -8.66 -3.86
C LYS A 183 -4.40 -7.22 -3.65
N VAL A 184 -3.94 -6.62 -2.55
CA VAL A 184 -4.03 -5.18 -2.29
C VAL A 184 -2.66 -4.61 -2.07
N ILE A 185 -2.36 -3.52 -2.77
CA ILE A 185 -1.16 -2.72 -2.55
C ILE A 185 -1.63 -1.41 -1.92
N VAL A 186 -1.14 -1.10 -0.72
CA VAL A 186 -1.41 0.17 -0.03
C VAL A 186 -0.14 0.99 -0.08
N ILE A 187 -0.23 2.20 -0.62
CA ILE A 187 0.86 3.16 -0.73
C ILE A 187 0.51 4.35 0.16
N GLN A 188 1.37 4.66 1.12
CA GLN A 188 1.24 5.79 2.03
C GLN A 188 2.18 6.90 1.55
N ASP A 189 1.66 7.71 0.63
CA ASP A 189 2.36 8.84 0.05
C ASP A 189 1.38 10.02 -0.08
N GLN A 190 1.71 11.15 0.53
CA GLN A 190 0.79 12.28 0.64
C GLN A 190 0.54 12.95 -0.73
N ALA A 191 1.57 13.07 -1.58
CA ALA A 191 1.43 13.70 -2.88
C ALA A 191 0.55 12.85 -3.81
N LEU A 192 0.75 11.53 -3.81
CA LEU A 192 -0.08 10.60 -4.56
C LEU A 192 -1.53 10.60 -4.05
N PHE A 193 -1.71 10.61 -2.72
CA PHE A 193 -3.03 10.70 -2.10
C PHE A 193 -3.76 11.99 -2.49
N ASP A 194 -3.10 13.15 -2.41
CA ASP A 194 -3.70 14.45 -2.71
C ASP A 194 -4.14 14.55 -4.18
N VAL A 195 -3.31 14.07 -5.11
CA VAL A 195 -3.67 14.01 -6.54
C VAL A 195 -4.85 13.07 -6.77
N GLY A 196 -4.83 11.88 -6.15
CA GLY A 196 -5.91 10.91 -6.26
C GLY A 196 -7.24 11.42 -5.71
N VAL A 197 -7.21 12.10 -4.56
CA VAL A 197 -8.38 12.74 -3.96
C VAL A 197 -8.93 13.85 -4.84
N LYS A 198 -8.08 14.74 -5.37
CA LYS A 198 -8.52 15.80 -6.29
C LYS A 198 -9.18 15.24 -7.54
N ASN A 199 -8.58 14.21 -8.14
CA ASN A 199 -9.16 13.54 -9.31
C ASN A 199 -10.49 12.85 -8.97
N PHE A 200 -10.56 12.15 -7.84
CA PHE A 200 -11.79 11.53 -7.37
C PHE A 200 -12.90 12.58 -7.19
N ASP A 201 -12.64 13.66 -6.46
CA ASP A 201 -13.65 14.67 -6.15
C ASP A 201 -14.08 15.43 -7.42
N TYR A 202 -13.17 15.71 -8.35
CA TYR A 202 -13.51 16.29 -9.66
C TYR A 202 -14.49 15.40 -10.44
N ILE A 203 -14.22 14.09 -10.51
CA ILE A 203 -15.13 13.13 -11.14
C ILE A 203 -16.43 13.05 -10.33
N TRP A 204 -16.36 13.00 -9.01
CA TRP A 204 -17.51 12.94 -8.12
C TRP A 204 -18.52 14.06 -8.36
N ASP A 205 -18.03 15.28 -8.54
CA ASP A 205 -18.85 16.46 -8.73
C ASP A 205 -19.35 16.59 -10.19
N SER A 206 -18.68 15.93 -11.14
CA SER A 206 -19.08 15.90 -12.55
C SER A 206 -20.26 14.95 -12.84
N PHE A 207 -20.45 13.91 -12.02
CA PHE A 207 -21.59 12.99 -12.15
C PHE A 207 -22.74 13.47 -11.25
N LYS A 208 -23.94 13.63 -11.82
CA LYS A 208 -25.15 13.97 -11.06
C LYS A 208 -25.72 12.75 -10.36
#